data_AF-A0A9E2DDD5-F1
#
_entry.id   AF-A0A9E2DDD5-F1
#
_cell.length_a   1.000
_cell.length_b   1.000
_cell.length_c   1.000
_cell.angle_alpha   90.00
_cell.angle_beta   90.00
_cell.angle_gamma   90.00
#
_symmetry.space_group_name_H-M   'P 1'
#
loop_
_entity.id
_entity.type
_entity.pdbx_description
1 polymer ?
#
loop_
_entity_poly.entity_id
_entity_poly.type
_entity_poly.pdbx_seq_one_letter_code
_entity_poly.pdbx_strand_id
1 'polypeptide(L)'
;RQPDPETGKLMADNENGLANTHILWHGDQLLALDEGSKPFELTPMTLESKGYTQTGRQLSGAMTAHPKIDPQTGELHGFGYMTGYAGSPTMTYHVLDKTGALIRSDEFAAPYPAMVHDFVITQDYVLFPIFPLTFDLARAAKIGSPYAFDAAQSTQIGVLKRGAPVADIRWIEGPLCFVFHYLNAWNDRDQITVDTIEFAVAPNFPLADGALPSYADAQGKLVRWHINLKNGVVRQEPVLDVPSEFPRMDERHAGNRHRHGYIAAASTRQRGDKGLFHEITHIDLDSGSTRTWDAGVGNGVSEPVFVPACGGAAEGVGWLLATVYKHEAKSSDLVVLNAEAVNDGPIATIRLDHRIPFGFHGSWRPN
;
A
#
# COMPACT_ATOMS: atom_id res chain seq x y z
N ARG A 1 -21.73 -4.98 16.87
CA ARG A 1 -22.79 -4.11 16.29
C ARG A 1 -24.02 -4.98 16.07
N GLN A 2 -25.22 -4.43 16.24
CA GLN A 2 -26.45 -5.16 15.89
C GLN A 2 -26.64 -5.13 14.37
N PRO A 3 -27.03 -6.24 13.72
CA PRO A 3 -27.42 -6.23 12.32
C PRO A 3 -28.63 -5.32 12.09
N ASP A 4 -28.73 -4.76 10.89
CA ASP A 4 -29.92 -4.06 10.44
C ASP A 4 -31.16 -4.99 10.56
N PRO A 5 -32.23 -4.58 11.24
CA PRO A 5 -33.35 -5.47 11.57
C PRO A 5 -34.20 -5.87 10.37
N GLU A 6 -34.15 -5.15 9.25
CA GLU A 6 -34.91 -5.47 8.03
C GLU A 6 -34.11 -6.39 7.09
N THR A 7 -32.82 -6.12 6.95
CA THR A 7 -31.95 -6.81 5.99
C THR A 7 -31.07 -7.89 6.61
N GLY A 8 -30.94 -7.90 7.94
CA GLY A 8 -30.01 -8.76 8.67
C GLY A 8 -28.53 -8.44 8.42
N LYS A 9 -28.23 -7.35 7.71
CA LYS A 9 -26.87 -6.99 7.29
C LYS A 9 -26.13 -6.20 8.35
N LEU A 10 -24.84 -6.47 8.49
CA LEU A 10 -23.97 -5.67 9.34
C LEU A 10 -23.49 -4.45 8.55
N MET A 11 -24.14 -3.31 8.71
CA MET A 11 -23.78 -2.09 8.00
C MET A 11 -22.34 -1.66 8.32
N ALA A 12 -21.66 -1.11 7.31
CA ALA A 12 -20.35 -0.52 7.48
C ALA A 12 -20.48 0.74 8.35
N ASP A 13 -19.62 0.85 9.37
CA ASP A 13 -19.48 2.05 10.19
C ASP A 13 -18.08 2.54 9.86
N ASN A 14 -18.05 3.64 9.12
CA ASN A 14 -16.82 4.18 8.55
C ASN A 14 -16.22 5.24 9.47
N GLU A 15 -16.59 5.25 10.76
CA GLU A 15 -16.15 6.24 11.77
C GLU A 15 -15.79 5.56 13.11
N ASN A 16 -15.26 4.34 13.08
CA ASN A 16 -14.86 3.62 14.29
C ASN A 16 -13.51 2.88 14.21
N GLY A 17 -12.70 3.19 13.20
CA GLY A 17 -11.38 2.59 13.03
C GLY A 17 -10.33 3.10 14.01
N LEU A 18 -9.14 2.53 13.88
CA LEU A 18 -8.01 2.79 14.78
C LEU A 18 -7.07 3.88 14.26
N ALA A 19 -7.25 4.34 13.01
CA ALA A 19 -6.38 5.31 12.34
C ALA A 19 -4.88 4.96 12.46
N ASN A 20 -4.54 3.68 12.25
CA ASN A 20 -3.26 3.09 12.65
C ASN A 20 -2.37 2.65 11.48
N THR A 21 -2.80 2.79 10.23
CA THR A 21 -2.13 2.17 9.08
C THR A 21 -1.20 3.16 8.36
N HIS A 22 -1.62 4.40 8.13
CA HIS A 22 -0.76 5.39 7.44
C HIS A 22 -0.98 6.80 7.97
N ILE A 23 0.09 7.58 8.07
CA ILE A 23 0.08 9.02 8.29
C ILE A 23 0.48 9.76 7.01
N LEU A 24 -0.37 10.69 6.55
CA LEU A 24 -0.17 11.44 5.30
C LEU A 24 -0.55 12.92 5.48
N TRP A 25 0.18 13.82 4.82
CA TRP A 25 -0.19 15.23 4.73
C TRP A 25 -0.94 15.52 3.42
N HIS A 26 -2.09 16.18 3.51
CA HIS A 26 -2.82 16.65 2.33
C HIS A 26 -3.76 17.81 2.68
N GLY A 27 -3.85 18.85 1.84
CA GLY A 27 -4.79 19.96 2.05
C GLY A 27 -4.66 20.68 3.40
N ASP A 28 -3.43 20.91 3.86
CA ASP A 28 -3.10 21.43 5.21
C ASP A 28 -3.57 20.58 6.40
N GLN A 29 -3.94 19.32 6.15
CA GLN A 29 -4.35 18.35 7.16
C GLN A 29 -3.31 17.25 7.32
N LEU A 30 -3.04 16.86 8.57
CA LEU A 30 -2.32 15.63 8.90
C LEU A 30 -3.36 14.53 9.10
N LEU A 31 -3.41 13.60 8.16
CA LEU A 31 -4.36 12.51 8.12
C LEU A 31 -3.77 11.25 8.72
N ALA A 32 -4.52 10.60 9.61
CA ALA A 32 -4.29 9.26 10.09
C ALA A 32 -5.35 8.34 9.50
N LEU A 33 -4.91 7.27 8.83
CA LEU A 33 -5.75 6.47 7.95
C LEU A 33 -5.76 5.00 8.39
N ASP A 34 -6.93 4.38 8.21
CA ASP A 34 -7.13 2.93 8.20
C ASP A 34 -8.14 2.58 7.11
N GLU A 35 -8.14 1.35 6.64
CA GLU A 35 -8.94 0.91 5.49
C GLU A 35 -10.46 0.92 5.72
N GLY A 36 -10.89 0.85 6.99
CA GLY A 36 -12.29 0.69 7.35
C GLY A 36 -13.02 2.00 7.61
N SER A 37 -12.32 3.14 7.59
CA SER A 37 -12.84 4.41 8.08
C SER A 37 -12.59 5.57 7.14
N LYS A 38 -13.31 6.67 7.39
CA LYS A 38 -13.04 7.96 6.79
C LYS A 38 -11.74 8.55 7.36
N PRO A 39 -11.10 9.49 6.66
CA PRO A 39 -9.86 10.11 7.13
C PRO A 39 -10.01 10.79 8.50
N PHE A 40 -9.13 10.43 9.44
CA PHE A 40 -9.05 11.03 10.77
C PHE A 40 -7.97 12.12 10.79
N GLU A 41 -8.24 13.28 11.36
CA GLU A 41 -7.30 14.40 11.40
C GLU A 41 -6.59 14.49 12.75
N LEU A 42 -5.29 14.76 12.69
CA LEU A 42 -4.46 15.14 13.82
C LEU A 42 -4.01 16.60 13.67
N THR A 43 -3.86 17.31 14.78
CA THR A 43 -3.19 18.61 14.78
C THR A 43 -1.70 18.41 14.46
N PRO A 44 -1.15 19.11 13.45
CA PRO A 44 0.28 19.06 13.17
C PRO A 44 1.12 19.45 14.37
N MET A 45 2.28 18.81 14.54
CA MET A 45 3.23 19.01 15.65
C MET A 45 2.74 18.51 17.02
N THR A 46 1.53 18.86 17.47
CA THR A 46 1.01 18.40 18.77
C THR A 46 0.43 16.98 18.72
N LEU A 47 0.01 16.54 17.54
CA LEU A 47 -0.64 15.25 17.27
C LEU A 47 -1.96 15.04 18.03
N GLU A 48 -2.58 16.12 18.49
CA GLU A 48 -3.89 16.07 19.13
C GLU A 48 -4.97 15.62 18.15
N SER A 49 -5.81 14.68 18.58
CA SER A 49 -6.92 14.18 17.79
C SER A 49 -7.97 15.26 17.52
N LYS A 50 -8.26 15.55 16.24
CA LYS A 50 -9.36 16.41 15.82
C LYS A 50 -10.64 15.65 15.46
N GLY A 51 -10.53 14.35 15.21
CA GLY A 51 -11.65 13.50 14.76
C GLY A 51 -11.69 13.33 13.25
N TYR A 52 -12.77 12.76 12.73
CA TYR A 52 -12.98 12.60 11.29
C TYR A 52 -13.13 13.95 10.58
N THR A 53 -12.38 14.13 9.49
CA THR A 53 -12.35 15.36 8.68
C THR A 53 -13.72 15.76 8.14
N GLN A 54 -13.95 17.07 7.92
CA GLN A 54 -15.18 17.54 7.27
C GLN A 54 -15.30 17.03 5.82
N THR A 55 -14.21 17.03 5.05
CA THR A 55 -14.19 16.46 3.70
C THR A 55 -14.41 14.94 3.75
N GLY A 56 -13.78 14.24 4.70
CA GLY A 56 -13.99 12.81 4.92
C GLY A 56 -15.46 12.46 5.17
N ARG A 57 -16.19 13.32 5.90
CA ARG A 57 -17.63 13.14 6.14
C ARG A 57 -18.49 13.27 4.89
N GLN A 58 -17.99 13.92 3.83
CA GLN A 58 -18.66 14.03 2.52
C GLN A 58 -18.40 12.82 1.62
N LEU A 59 -17.46 11.93 1.97
CA LEU A 59 -17.19 10.71 1.23
C LEU A 59 -18.33 9.71 1.38
N SER A 60 -18.66 9.03 0.28
CA SER A 60 -19.69 7.98 0.18
C SER A 60 -19.27 6.65 0.85
N GLY A 61 -18.23 6.65 1.69
CA GLY A 61 -17.68 5.46 2.33
C GLY A 61 -16.37 5.74 3.08
N ALA A 62 -15.69 4.66 3.47
CA ALA A 62 -14.31 4.72 3.95
C ALA A 62 -13.34 5.20 2.86
N MET A 63 -12.12 5.56 3.27
CA MET A 63 -11.00 5.85 2.37
C MET A 63 -9.81 4.98 2.77
N THR A 64 -9.17 4.37 1.79
CA THR A 64 -7.97 3.53 1.94
C THR A 64 -6.89 4.23 2.74
N ALA A 65 -6.06 3.43 3.42
CA ALA A 65 -4.82 3.89 4.01
C ALA A 65 -3.71 4.19 2.98
N HIS A 66 -3.91 3.82 1.71
CA HIS A 66 -2.92 4.00 0.65
C HIS A 66 -3.37 4.96 -0.46
N PRO A 67 -3.82 6.19 -0.14
CA PRO A 67 -4.16 7.13 -1.19
C PRO A 67 -2.89 7.50 -1.98
N LYS A 68 -3.08 7.87 -3.25
CA LYS A 68 -1.98 8.29 -4.14
C LYS A 68 -2.13 9.77 -4.46
N ILE A 69 -1.07 10.55 -4.28
CA ILE A 69 -1.03 11.96 -4.66
C ILE A 69 -0.42 12.04 -6.06
N ASP A 70 -1.13 12.65 -7.00
CA ASP A 70 -0.58 12.97 -8.30
C ASP A 70 0.39 14.18 -8.15
N PRO A 71 1.69 14.03 -8.46
CA PRO A 71 2.66 15.10 -8.29
C PRO A 71 2.46 16.26 -9.28
N GLN A 72 1.71 16.07 -10.37
CA GLN A 72 1.43 17.12 -11.37
C GLN A 72 0.25 18.00 -10.95
N THR A 73 -0.85 17.39 -10.47
CA THR A 73 -2.09 18.12 -10.11
C THR A 73 -2.17 18.43 -8.62
N GLY A 74 -1.49 17.65 -7.78
CA GLY A 74 -1.63 17.63 -6.33
C GLY A 74 -2.91 16.94 -5.85
N GLU A 75 -3.68 16.34 -6.75
CA GLU A 75 -4.91 15.61 -6.41
C GLU A 75 -4.57 14.35 -5.60
N LEU A 76 -5.35 14.10 -4.55
CA LEU A 76 -5.29 12.85 -3.79
C LEU A 76 -6.37 11.91 -4.29
N HIS A 77 -5.95 10.75 -4.74
CA HIS A 77 -6.81 9.65 -5.17
C HIS A 77 -6.94 8.64 -4.03
N GLY A 78 -8.16 8.24 -3.70
CA GLY A 78 -8.43 7.21 -2.69
C GLY A 78 -9.64 6.37 -3.07
N PHE A 79 -9.88 5.29 -2.36
CA PHE A 79 -11.02 4.40 -2.60
C PHE A 79 -11.50 3.78 -1.28
N GLY A 80 -12.67 3.16 -1.26
CA GLY A 80 -13.11 2.29 -0.16
C GLY A 80 -13.59 0.95 -0.69
N TYR A 81 -13.52 -0.12 0.11
CA TYR A 81 -14.07 -1.43 -0.22
C TYR A 81 -15.05 -1.92 0.86
N MET A 82 -16.00 -2.77 0.45
CA MET A 82 -17.10 -3.25 1.30
C MET A 82 -17.88 -2.11 2.00
N THR A 83 -18.05 -0.97 1.32
CA THR A 83 -18.57 0.26 1.93
C THR A 83 -20.06 0.24 2.22
N GLY A 84 -20.82 -0.64 1.55
CA GLY A 84 -22.26 -0.79 1.81
C GLY A 84 -22.57 -1.52 3.11
N TYR A 85 -22.00 -2.71 3.30
CA TYR A 85 -22.13 -3.55 4.48
C TYR A 85 -20.99 -4.57 4.50
N ALA A 86 -20.73 -5.21 5.64
CA ALA A 86 -19.69 -6.22 5.76
C ALA A 86 -19.91 -7.37 4.76
N GLY A 87 -18.97 -7.56 3.82
CA GLY A 87 -19.10 -8.53 2.73
C GLY A 87 -19.90 -8.04 1.53
N SER A 88 -20.14 -6.73 1.38
CA SER A 88 -20.70 -6.16 0.16
C SER A 88 -19.65 -6.08 -0.96
N PRO A 89 -19.98 -6.32 -2.24
CA PRO A 89 -19.08 -5.98 -3.35
C PRO A 89 -18.95 -4.47 -3.59
N THR A 90 -19.70 -3.62 -2.88
CA THR A 90 -19.66 -2.16 -3.05
C THR A 90 -18.26 -1.60 -2.74
N MET A 91 -17.73 -0.82 -3.68
CA MET A 91 -16.54 0.00 -3.56
C MET A 91 -16.87 1.46 -3.82
N THR A 92 -15.99 2.36 -3.38
CA THR A 92 -16.07 3.78 -3.69
C THR A 92 -14.75 4.30 -4.24
N TYR A 93 -14.79 5.36 -5.08
CA TYR A 93 -13.62 6.05 -5.60
C TYR A 93 -13.74 7.55 -5.32
N HIS A 94 -12.70 8.09 -4.67
CA HIS A 94 -12.64 9.46 -4.18
C HIS A 94 -11.48 10.21 -4.83
N VAL A 95 -11.70 11.48 -5.16
CA VAL A 95 -10.63 12.40 -5.53
C VAL A 95 -10.81 13.69 -4.75
N LEU A 96 -9.73 14.12 -4.09
CA LEU A 96 -9.62 15.41 -3.44
C LEU A 96 -8.65 16.28 -4.26
N ASP A 97 -8.92 17.58 -4.36
CA ASP A 97 -7.95 18.52 -4.94
C ASP A 97 -6.77 18.76 -4.00
N LYS A 98 -5.73 19.48 -4.44
CA LYS A 98 -4.54 19.79 -3.64
C LYS A 98 -4.80 20.52 -2.31
N THR A 99 -5.98 21.13 -2.15
CA THR A 99 -6.41 21.84 -0.94
C THR A 99 -7.22 20.95 0.01
N GLY A 100 -7.48 19.69 -0.38
CA GLY A 100 -8.30 18.76 0.38
C GLY A 100 -9.80 18.92 0.15
N ALA A 101 -10.22 19.65 -0.90
CA ALA A 101 -11.63 19.78 -1.27
C ALA A 101 -12.08 18.59 -2.13
N LEU A 102 -13.31 18.11 -1.92
CA LEU A 102 -13.85 16.96 -2.65
C LEU A 102 -14.14 17.32 -4.11
N ILE A 103 -13.51 16.59 -5.05
CA ILE A 103 -13.82 16.64 -6.49
C ILE A 103 -14.89 15.61 -6.85
N ARG A 104 -14.73 14.36 -6.38
CA ARG A 104 -15.68 13.27 -6.65
C ARG A 104 -15.65 12.22 -5.54
N SER A 105 -16.76 11.52 -5.38
CA SER A 105 -16.94 10.37 -4.47
C SER A 105 -18.01 9.46 -5.05
N ASP A 106 -17.60 8.52 -5.89
CA ASP A 106 -18.50 7.65 -6.65
C ASP A 106 -18.55 6.24 -6.09
N GLU A 107 -19.69 5.56 -6.26
CA GLU A 107 -19.89 4.17 -5.89
C GLU A 107 -19.87 3.26 -7.12
N PHE A 108 -19.24 2.09 -7.00
CA PHE A 108 -19.27 1.03 -8.00
C PHE A 108 -19.23 -0.36 -7.34
N ALA A 109 -19.45 -1.42 -8.11
CA ALA A 109 -19.38 -2.79 -7.61
C ALA A 109 -18.12 -3.50 -8.10
N ALA A 110 -17.38 -4.10 -7.17
CA ALA A 110 -16.35 -5.09 -7.48
C ALA A 110 -17.00 -6.41 -7.95
N PRO A 111 -16.25 -7.31 -8.63
CA PRO A 111 -16.77 -8.60 -9.08
C PRO A 111 -17.18 -9.53 -7.94
N TYR A 112 -16.54 -9.39 -6.77
CA TYR A 112 -16.86 -10.12 -5.55
C TYR A 112 -16.32 -9.38 -4.32
N PRO A 113 -16.84 -9.66 -3.10
CA PRO A 113 -16.32 -9.08 -1.87
C PRO A 113 -14.93 -9.64 -1.54
N ALA A 114 -13.93 -8.77 -1.51
CA ALA A 114 -12.57 -9.10 -1.15
C ALA A 114 -11.91 -7.95 -0.39
N MET A 115 -10.83 -8.27 0.32
CA MET A 115 -9.92 -7.24 0.81
C MET A 115 -9.22 -6.57 -0.37
N VAL A 116 -9.21 -5.23 -0.37
CA VAL A 116 -8.47 -4.42 -1.32
C VAL A 116 -7.64 -3.43 -0.51
N HIS A 117 -6.39 -3.79 -0.25
CA HIS A 117 -5.51 -3.03 0.64
C HIS A 117 -5.00 -1.75 -0.02
N ASP A 118 -4.43 -1.89 -1.21
CA ASP A 118 -3.84 -0.80 -2.00
C ASP A 118 -4.40 -0.83 -3.43
N PHE A 119 -4.16 0.26 -4.16
CA PHE A 119 -4.50 0.47 -5.56
C PHE A 119 -3.37 1.25 -6.23
N VAL A 120 -3.44 1.46 -7.54
CA VAL A 120 -2.38 2.21 -8.22
C VAL A 120 -2.95 3.15 -9.27
N ILE A 121 -2.30 4.30 -9.43
CA ILE A 121 -2.62 5.28 -10.45
C ILE A 121 -1.46 5.39 -11.45
N THR A 122 -1.81 5.82 -12.65
CA THR A 122 -0.89 6.28 -13.69
C THR A 122 -1.30 7.69 -14.09
N GLN A 123 -0.59 8.30 -15.05
CA GLN A 123 -1.00 9.58 -15.60
C GLN A 123 -2.45 9.53 -16.14
N ASP A 124 -2.85 8.44 -16.79
CA ASP A 124 -4.14 8.36 -17.49
C ASP A 124 -5.18 7.44 -16.83
N TYR A 125 -4.78 6.52 -15.96
CA TYR A 125 -5.64 5.44 -15.44
C TYR A 125 -5.55 5.28 -13.92
N VAL A 126 -6.64 4.79 -13.34
CA VAL A 126 -6.71 4.24 -11.99
C VAL A 126 -6.97 2.75 -12.11
N LEU A 127 -6.23 1.93 -11.36
CA LEU A 127 -6.38 0.49 -11.32
C LEU A 127 -6.87 0.07 -9.94
N PHE A 128 -7.88 -0.79 -9.91
CA PHE A 128 -8.45 -1.42 -8.71
C PHE A 128 -8.28 -2.95 -8.80
N PRO A 129 -7.13 -3.50 -8.38
CA PRO A 129 -6.91 -4.94 -8.39
C PRO A 129 -7.68 -5.62 -7.26
N ILE A 130 -8.49 -6.62 -7.61
CA ILE A 130 -9.31 -7.43 -6.71
C ILE A 130 -8.69 -8.83 -6.70
N PHE A 131 -7.99 -9.14 -5.61
CA PHE A 131 -7.35 -10.44 -5.43
C PHE A 131 -8.31 -11.45 -4.78
N PRO A 132 -8.03 -12.76 -4.87
CA PRO A 132 -8.88 -13.79 -4.27
C PRO A 132 -8.81 -13.88 -2.73
N LEU A 133 -8.47 -12.79 -2.02
CA LEU A 133 -8.63 -12.71 -0.56
C LEU A 133 -10.09 -12.33 -0.22
N THR A 134 -10.97 -13.27 -0.50
CA THR A 134 -12.43 -13.13 -0.38
C THR A 134 -12.91 -12.95 1.05
N PHE A 135 -14.06 -12.29 1.22
CA PHE A 135 -14.79 -12.20 2.49
C PHE A 135 -16.09 -13.01 2.45
N ASP A 136 -16.31 -13.84 3.47
CA ASP A 136 -17.57 -14.53 3.74
C ASP A 136 -17.78 -14.65 5.26
N LEU A 137 -18.83 -14.01 5.79
CA LEU A 137 -19.10 -14.05 7.22
C LEU A 137 -19.43 -15.45 7.73
N ALA A 138 -20.06 -16.31 6.91
CA ALA A 138 -20.37 -17.69 7.28
C ALA A 138 -19.11 -18.56 7.38
N ARG A 139 -18.03 -18.16 6.71
CA ARG A 139 -16.71 -18.82 6.77
C ARG A 139 -16.08 -18.72 8.15
N ALA A 140 -16.32 -17.62 8.88
CA ALA A 140 -15.77 -17.42 10.21
C ALA A 140 -16.16 -18.55 11.18
N ALA A 141 -17.38 -19.10 11.06
CA ALA A 141 -17.83 -20.21 11.88
C ALA A 141 -17.17 -21.56 11.54
N LYS A 142 -16.58 -21.71 10.34
CA LYS A 142 -15.96 -22.95 9.85
C LYS A 142 -14.46 -22.98 10.09
N ILE A 143 -13.77 -21.87 9.81
CA ILE A 143 -12.29 -21.80 9.83
C ILE A 143 -11.74 -20.72 10.77
N GLY A 144 -12.59 -20.02 11.51
CA GLY A 144 -12.17 -18.98 12.46
C GLY A 144 -11.84 -17.61 11.85
N SER A 145 -11.94 -17.46 10.52
CA SER A 145 -11.71 -16.20 9.81
C SER A 145 -12.80 -15.96 8.74
N PRO A 146 -13.35 -14.74 8.62
CA PRO A 146 -14.22 -14.39 7.49
C PRO A 146 -13.44 -14.15 6.20
N TYR A 147 -12.13 -13.91 6.28
CA TYR A 147 -11.24 -13.79 5.13
C TYR A 147 -10.51 -15.10 4.86
N ALA A 148 -10.41 -15.48 3.60
CA ALA A 148 -9.45 -16.51 3.17
C ALA A 148 -9.04 -16.31 1.71
N PHE A 149 -7.81 -16.70 1.40
CA PHE A 149 -7.32 -16.76 0.04
C PHE A 149 -7.96 -17.95 -0.69
N ASP A 150 -8.90 -17.65 -1.57
CA ASP A 150 -9.74 -18.60 -2.29
C ASP A 150 -9.40 -18.60 -3.78
N ALA A 151 -8.44 -19.46 -4.15
CA ALA A 151 -7.95 -19.59 -5.52
C ALA A 151 -9.01 -20.09 -6.54
N ALA A 152 -10.24 -20.39 -6.11
CA ALA A 152 -11.35 -20.63 -7.03
C ALA A 152 -11.87 -19.33 -7.68
N GLN A 153 -11.59 -18.16 -7.10
CA GLN A 153 -11.85 -16.86 -7.71
C GLN A 153 -10.66 -16.41 -8.55
N SER A 154 -10.91 -15.80 -9.70
CA SER A 154 -9.88 -15.17 -10.53
C SER A 154 -9.58 -13.75 -10.05
N THR A 155 -8.31 -13.35 -10.11
CA THR A 155 -7.92 -11.96 -9.90
C THR A 155 -8.56 -11.08 -10.98
N GLN A 156 -9.15 -9.96 -10.60
CA GLN A 156 -9.77 -9.00 -11.50
C GLN A 156 -9.17 -7.61 -11.33
N ILE A 157 -8.68 -7.00 -12.39
CA ILE A 157 -8.11 -5.65 -12.38
C ILE A 157 -9.11 -4.70 -13.01
N GLY A 158 -9.73 -3.85 -12.19
CA GLY A 158 -10.63 -2.80 -12.66
C GLY A 158 -9.82 -1.63 -13.18
N VAL A 159 -9.92 -1.30 -14.47
CA VAL A 159 -9.19 -0.20 -15.10
C VAL A 159 -10.16 0.93 -15.43
N LEU A 160 -9.94 2.10 -14.83
CA LEU A 160 -10.72 3.32 -15.07
C LEU A 160 -9.82 4.37 -15.70
N LYS A 161 -10.23 4.95 -16.84
CA LYS A 161 -9.57 6.16 -17.34
C LYS A 161 -9.86 7.33 -16.39
N ARG A 162 -8.84 8.07 -15.97
CA ARG A 162 -8.99 9.23 -15.07
C ARG A 162 -9.99 10.22 -15.66
N GLY A 163 -10.87 10.74 -14.78
CA GLY A 163 -11.96 11.63 -15.16
C GLY A 163 -13.19 10.95 -15.78
N ALA A 164 -13.12 9.67 -16.16
CA ALA A 164 -14.30 8.95 -16.64
C ALA A 164 -15.27 8.58 -15.49
N PRO A 165 -16.56 8.36 -15.79
CA PRO A 165 -17.51 7.78 -14.84
C PRO A 165 -17.07 6.38 -14.41
N VAL A 166 -17.35 5.99 -13.16
CA VAL A 166 -17.03 4.62 -12.67
C VAL A 166 -17.81 3.52 -13.40
N ALA A 167 -18.89 3.86 -14.12
CA ALA A 167 -19.59 2.93 -15.00
C ALA A 167 -18.73 2.46 -16.20
N ASP A 168 -17.65 3.18 -16.52
CA ASP A 168 -16.73 2.85 -17.62
C ASP A 168 -15.56 1.96 -17.17
N ILE A 169 -15.56 1.49 -15.90
CA ILE A 169 -14.54 0.55 -15.41
C ILE A 169 -14.54 -0.70 -16.30
N ARG A 170 -13.37 -1.03 -16.84
CA ARG A 170 -13.14 -2.26 -17.60
C ARG A 170 -12.42 -3.26 -16.71
N TRP A 171 -13.00 -4.44 -16.54
CA TRP A 171 -12.38 -5.54 -15.79
C TRP A 171 -11.52 -6.40 -16.71
N ILE A 172 -10.28 -6.63 -16.29
CA ILE A 172 -9.30 -7.49 -16.97
C ILE A 172 -8.88 -8.59 -16.00
N GLU A 173 -8.83 -9.83 -16.47
CA GLU A 173 -8.33 -10.94 -15.65
C GLU A 173 -6.82 -10.80 -15.42
N GLY A 174 -6.41 -10.85 -14.15
CA GLY A 174 -5.02 -10.74 -13.71
C GLY A 174 -4.43 -12.09 -13.28
N PRO A 175 -3.14 -12.12 -12.89
CA PRO A 175 -2.52 -13.33 -12.38
C PRO A 175 -3.11 -13.75 -11.03
N LEU A 176 -3.22 -15.06 -10.79
CA LEU A 176 -3.58 -15.61 -9.47
C LEU A 176 -2.43 -15.35 -8.49
N CYS A 177 -2.60 -14.32 -7.67
CA CYS A 177 -1.62 -13.85 -6.69
C CYS A 177 -2.32 -12.99 -5.64
N PHE A 178 -1.54 -12.44 -4.72
CA PHE A 178 -1.96 -11.38 -3.81
C PHE A 178 -0.92 -10.27 -3.80
N VAL A 179 -1.36 -9.02 -3.71
CA VAL A 179 -0.49 -7.86 -3.55
C VAL A 179 -1.00 -7.04 -2.36
N PHE A 180 -0.10 -6.73 -1.43
CA PHE A 180 -0.34 -5.64 -0.47
C PHE A 180 0.04 -4.31 -1.09
N HIS A 181 1.31 -4.11 -1.47
CA HIS A 181 1.83 -2.81 -1.86
C HIS A 181 2.35 -2.76 -3.28
N TYR A 182 2.11 -1.61 -3.90
CA TYR A 182 2.67 -1.22 -5.19
C TYR A 182 3.86 -0.28 -4.97
N LEU A 183 4.93 -0.49 -5.74
CA LEU A 183 6.04 0.46 -5.81
C LEU A 183 5.60 1.70 -6.60
N ASN A 184 5.12 1.50 -7.83
CA ASN A 184 4.59 2.55 -8.70
C ASN A 184 3.88 1.94 -9.94
N ALA A 185 3.19 2.77 -10.73
CA ALA A 185 2.78 2.42 -12.08
C ALA A 185 2.88 3.61 -13.03
N TRP A 186 2.96 3.32 -14.33
CA TRP A 186 2.87 4.32 -15.40
C TRP A 186 2.27 3.70 -16.65
N ASN A 187 1.92 4.53 -17.63
CA ASN A 187 1.40 4.05 -18.90
C ASN A 187 2.02 4.78 -20.09
N ASP A 188 2.16 4.07 -21.21
CA ASP A 188 2.28 4.64 -22.55
C ASP A 188 1.03 4.26 -23.33
N ARG A 189 0.09 5.20 -23.43
CA ARG A 189 -1.24 4.98 -24.01
C ARG A 189 -1.91 3.77 -23.35
N ASP A 190 -2.18 2.73 -24.13
CA ASP A 190 -2.88 1.51 -23.74
C ASP A 190 -1.96 0.42 -23.14
N GLN A 191 -0.68 0.71 -22.92
CA GLN A 191 0.24 -0.19 -22.20
C GLN A 191 0.48 0.38 -20.80
N ILE A 192 0.08 -0.37 -19.78
CA ILE A 192 0.33 -0.02 -18.38
C ILE A 192 1.45 -0.92 -17.84
N THR A 193 2.41 -0.31 -17.16
CA THR A 193 3.43 -1.03 -16.37
C THR A 193 3.20 -0.76 -14.90
N VAL A 194 3.20 -1.81 -14.08
CA VAL A 194 3.02 -1.75 -12.62
C VAL A 194 4.16 -2.50 -11.95
N ASP A 195 4.88 -1.84 -11.05
CA ASP A 195 5.85 -2.49 -10.18
C ASP A 195 5.21 -2.78 -8.83
N THR A 196 5.23 -4.03 -8.41
CA THR A 196 4.45 -4.50 -7.26
C THR A 196 5.15 -5.58 -6.44
N ILE A 197 4.84 -5.65 -5.15
CA ILE A 197 5.25 -6.78 -4.30
C ILE A 197 4.20 -7.88 -4.39
N GLU A 198 4.52 -8.90 -5.19
CA GLU A 198 3.64 -10.01 -5.47
C GLU A 198 3.90 -11.20 -4.53
N PHE A 199 2.82 -11.73 -3.97
CA PHE A 199 2.79 -12.96 -3.19
C PHE A 199 2.00 -14.04 -3.95
N ALA A 200 2.44 -15.29 -3.89
CA ALA A 200 1.70 -16.40 -4.49
C ALA A 200 0.35 -16.66 -3.77
N VAL A 201 0.31 -16.37 -2.46
CA VAL A 201 -0.85 -16.48 -1.57
C VAL A 201 -0.86 -15.30 -0.59
N ALA A 202 -2.02 -14.91 -0.08
CA ALA A 202 -2.09 -13.85 0.94
C ALA A 202 -1.39 -14.30 2.24
N PRO A 203 -0.28 -13.66 2.67
CA PRO A 203 0.43 -14.07 3.88
C PRO A 203 -0.41 -13.74 5.13
N ASN A 204 -0.27 -14.55 6.17
CA ASN A 204 -1.02 -14.44 7.44
C ASN A 204 -2.56 -14.63 7.34
N PHE A 205 -3.10 -14.92 6.16
CA PHE A 205 -4.50 -15.29 5.97
C PHE A 205 -4.63 -16.79 5.68
N PRO A 206 -5.71 -17.44 6.12
CA PRO A 206 -5.92 -18.84 5.79
C PRO A 206 -6.26 -19.01 4.31
N LEU A 207 -6.02 -20.21 3.79
CA LEU A 207 -6.57 -20.69 2.53
C LEU A 207 -8.05 -21.06 2.70
N ALA A 208 -8.74 -21.35 1.60
CA ALA A 208 -10.17 -21.71 1.61
C ALA A 208 -10.53 -22.91 2.52
N ASP A 209 -9.58 -23.81 2.78
CA ASP A 209 -9.74 -24.96 3.68
C ASP A 209 -9.42 -24.66 5.17
N GLY A 210 -8.97 -23.44 5.47
CA GLY A 210 -8.61 -22.99 6.81
C GLY A 210 -7.13 -23.16 7.18
N ALA A 211 -6.31 -23.80 6.34
CA ALA A 211 -4.88 -23.93 6.59
C ALA A 211 -4.18 -22.57 6.40
N LEU A 212 -3.18 -22.26 7.24
CA LEU A 212 -2.30 -21.13 6.99
C LEU A 212 -1.23 -21.52 5.96
N PRO A 213 -0.89 -20.63 5.00
CA PRO A 213 0.17 -20.90 4.06
C PRO A 213 1.52 -21.04 4.77
N SER A 214 2.43 -21.81 4.17
CA SER A 214 3.79 -21.91 4.71
C SER A 214 4.50 -20.57 4.55
N TYR A 215 5.47 -20.30 5.43
CA TYR A 215 6.29 -19.08 5.31
C TYR A 215 6.95 -18.98 3.93
N ALA A 216 7.44 -20.09 3.36
CA ALA A 216 8.12 -20.09 2.07
C ALA A 216 7.21 -19.71 0.90
N ASP A 217 5.92 -20.09 0.95
CA ASP A 217 4.95 -19.79 -0.10
C ASP A 217 4.40 -18.36 0.00
N ALA A 218 4.50 -17.77 1.19
CA ALA A 218 3.93 -16.49 1.55
C ALA A 218 4.96 -15.35 1.56
N GLN A 219 5.95 -15.40 0.66
CA GLN A 219 6.98 -14.37 0.50
C GLN A 219 6.64 -13.42 -0.65
N GLY A 220 6.70 -12.13 -0.38
CA GLY A 220 6.52 -11.07 -1.36
C GLY A 220 7.80 -10.83 -2.15
N LYS A 221 7.70 -10.62 -3.45
CA LYS A 221 8.83 -10.32 -4.34
C LYS A 221 8.47 -9.20 -5.30
N LEU A 222 9.45 -8.39 -5.70
CA LEU A 222 9.19 -7.34 -6.69
C LEU A 222 9.00 -7.97 -8.06
N VAL A 223 7.82 -7.76 -8.63
CA VAL A 223 7.42 -8.21 -9.96
C VAL A 223 6.88 -7.00 -10.72
N ARG A 224 7.18 -6.96 -12.02
CA ARG A 224 6.66 -5.98 -12.96
C ARG A 224 5.54 -6.59 -13.78
N TRP A 225 4.37 -5.99 -13.75
CA TRP A 225 3.25 -6.34 -14.61
C TRP A 225 3.23 -5.44 -15.84
N HIS A 226 3.05 -6.06 -17.01
CA HIS A 226 2.79 -5.39 -18.27
C HIS A 226 1.37 -5.71 -18.70
N ILE A 227 0.48 -4.72 -18.63
CA ILE A 227 -0.94 -4.83 -18.93
C ILE A 227 -1.23 -4.15 -20.26
N ASN A 228 -1.77 -4.90 -21.21
CA ASN A 228 -2.17 -4.38 -22.52
C ASN A 228 -3.70 -4.19 -22.56
N LEU A 229 -4.17 -2.95 -22.54
CA LEU A 229 -5.60 -2.64 -22.47
C LEU A 229 -6.40 -2.96 -23.75
N LYS A 230 -5.72 -3.21 -24.87
CA LYS A 230 -6.38 -3.57 -26.14
C LYS A 230 -6.85 -5.02 -26.15
N ASN A 231 -6.06 -5.92 -25.59
CA ASN A 231 -6.36 -7.36 -25.59
C ASN A 231 -6.55 -7.95 -24.17
N GLY A 232 -6.36 -7.16 -23.12
CA GLY A 232 -6.52 -7.59 -21.73
C GLY A 232 -5.42 -8.53 -21.23
N VAL A 233 -4.29 -8.66 -21.94
CA VAL A 233 -3.22 -9.56 -21.51
C VAL A 233 -2.38 -8.89 -20.43
N VAL A 234 -2.18 -9.60 -19.32
CA VAL A 234 -1.24 -9.25 -18.25
C VAL A 234 -0.05 -10.21 -18.31
N ARG A 235 1.17 -9.67 -18.38
CA ARG A 235 2.41 -10.44 -18.29
C ARG A 235 3.19 -10.04 -17.05
N GLN A 236 3.77 -11.01 -16.37
CA GLN A 236 4.59 -10.81 -15.18
C GLN A 236 6.08 -10.97 -15.56
N GLU A 237 6.90 -10.06 -15.08
CA GLU A 237 8.35 -10.06 -15.21
C GLU A 237 8.96 -9.99 -13.80
N PRO A 238 9.64 -11.03 -13.31
CA PRO A 238 10.35 -10.96 -12.04
C PRO A 238 11.43 -9.87 -12.08
N VAL A 239 11.45 -8.99 -11.08
CA VAL A 239 12.41 -7.87 -11.00
C VAL A 239 13.43 -8.10 -9.89
N LEU A 240 12.98 -8.53 -8.71
CA LEU A 240 13.84 -8.79 -7.57
C LEU A 240 13.41 -10.08 -6.86
N ASP A 241 14.25 -11.12 -6.98
CA ASP A 241 13.99 -12.45 -6.42
C ASP A 241 14.49 -12.60 -4.96
N VAL A 242 14.10 -11.66 -4.10
CA VAL A 242 14.33 -11.73 -2.64
C VAL A 242 13.06 -11.33 -1.89
N PRO A 243 12.77 -11.95 -0.72
CA PRO A 243 11.68 -11.52 0.13
C PRO A 243 11.75 -10.04 0.41
N SER A 244 10.66 -9.35 0.09
CA SER A 244 10.60 -7.90 -0.04
C SER A 244 9.22 -7.41 0.35
N GLU A 245 9.16 -6.23 0.95
CA GLU A 245 7.94 -5.46 1.19
C GLU A 245 8.27 -3.98 1.46
N PHE A 246 7.24 -3.19 1.75
CA PHE A 246 7.29 -1.75 1.99
C PHE A 246 8.05 -1.02 0.88
N PRO A 247 7.63 -1.20 -0.40
CA PRO A 247 8.29 -0.58 -1.52
C PRO A 247 8.06 0.93 -1.50
N ARG A 248 9.13 1.70 -1.68
CA ARG A 248 9.09 3.16 -1.75
C ARG A 248 9.94 3.66 -2.91
N MET A 249 9.57 4.81 -3.42
CA MET A 249 10.23 5.47 -4.54
C MET A 249 10.21 6.98 -4.33
N ASP A 250 10.81 7.72 -5.24
CA ASP A 250 10.74 9.18 -5.24
C ASP A 250 9.33 9.64 -5.61
N GLU A 251 8.51 10.02 -4.62
CA GLU A 251 7.09 10.34 -4.79
C GLU A 251 6.80 11.46 -5.82
N ARG A 252 7.82 12.26 -6.20
CA ARG A 252 7.72 13.23 -7.31
C ARG A 252 7.46 12.54 -8.66
N HIS A 253 7.65 11.23 -8.74
CA HIS A 253 7.44 10.38 -9.91
C HIS A 253 6.23 9.43 -9.77
N ALA A 254 5.37 9.60 -8.75
CA ALA A 254 4.17 8.78 -8.61
C ALA A 254 3.30 8.86 -9.88
N GLY A 255 2.84 7.70 -10.36
CA GLY A 255 2.03 7.61 -11.58
C GLY A 255 2.80 7.83 -12.90
N ASN A 256 4.11 8.08 -12.82
CA ASN A 256 5.00 8.34 -13.95
C ASN A 256 6.13 7.31 -14.02
N ARG A 257 6.84 7.24 -15.16
CA ARG A 257 8.03 6.38 -15.27
C ARG A 257 9.05 6.80 -14.22
N HIS A 258 9.58 5.80 -13.54
CA HIS A 258 10.60 5.94 -12.50
C HIS A 258 11.68 4.87 -12.71
N ARG A 259 12.83 5.08 -12.09
CA ARG A 259 14.02 4.25 -12.14
C ARG A 259 14.42 3.71 -10.77
N HIS A 260 14.17 4.44 -9.68
CA HIS A 260 14.68 4.09 -8.36
C HIS A 260 13.59 3.48 -7.46
N GLY A 261 13.84 2.28 -6.94
CA GLY A 261 13.02 1.64 -5.90
C GLY A 261 13.82 1.36 -4.63
N TYR A 262 13.18 1.50 -3.47
CA TYR A 262 13.74 1.28 -2.13
C TYR A 262 12.82 0.36 -1.35
N ILE A 263 13.36 -0.73 -0.80
CA ILE A 263 12.53 -1.86 -0.35
C ILE A 263 13.10 -2.41 0.95
N ALA A 264 12.23 -2.72 1.91
CA ALA A 264 12.60 -3.50 3.08
C ALA A 264 12.70 -4.98 2.66
N ALA A 265 13.85 -5.61 2.88
CA ALA A 265 14.17 -6.93 2.36
C ALA A 265 14.75 -7.88 3.42
N ALA A 266 14.78 -9.17 3.06
CA ALA A 266 15.34 -10.25 3.87
C ALA A 266 16.04 -11.29 2.98
N SER A 267 17.10 -10.88 2.30
CA SER A 267 17.82 -11.72 1.33
C SER A 267 18.75 -12.76 1.98
N THR A 268 19.39 -12.41 3.10
CA THR A 268 20.47 -13.25 3.67
C THR A 268 20.05 -14.12 4.85
N ARG A 269 19.05 -13.71 5.65
CA ARG A 269 18.63 -14.39 6.88
C ARG A 269 17.13 -14.62 6.95
N GLN A 270 16.65 -15.69 6.32
CA GLN A 270 15.23 -16.05 6.32
C GLN A 270 14.78 -16.88 7.55
N ARG A 271 15.72 -17.44 8.33
CA ARG A 271 15.42 -18.28 9.51
C ARG A 271 16.20 -17.79 10.75
N GLY A 272 15.46 -17.26 11.72
CA GLY A 272 15.98 -16.82 13.02
C GLY A 272 15.23 -15.61 13.58
N ASP A 273 14.73 -14.77 12.68
CA ASP A 273 14.33 -13.40 13.01
C ASP A 273 12.79 -13.24 13.08
N LYS A 274 12.06 -14.35 13.03
CA LYS A 274 10.58 -14.41 13.03
C LYS A 274 9.93 -13.62 11.87
N GLY A 275 10.59 -13.53 10.72
CA GLY A 275 10.04 -12.88 9.52
C GLY A 275 10.20 -11.37 9.47
N LEU A 276 11.14 -10.80 10.23
CA LEU A 276 11.47 -9.37 10.15
C LEU A 276 12.34 -9.06 8.93
N PHE A 277 11.98 -8.01 8.21
CA PHE A 277 12.89 -7.37 7.27
C PHE A 277 14.05 -6.73 8.04
N HIS A 278 15.27 -6.94 7.57
CA HIS A 278 16.50 -6.50 8.23
C HIS A 278 17.43 -5.77 7.26
N GLU A 279 17.03 -5.66 6.00
CA GLU A 279 17.78 -5.01 4.94
C GLU A 279 16.98 -3.87 4.33
N ILE A 280 17.66 -2.83 3.89
CA ILE A 280 17.12 -1.84 2.95
C ILE A 280 17.86 -2.04 1.63
N THR A 281 17.13 -2.37 0.58
CA THR A 281 17.64 -2.57 -0.77
C THR A 281 17.21 -1.43 -1.68
N HIS A 282 18.18 -0.75 -2.29
CA HIS A 282 17.97 0.11 -3.44
C HIS A 282 18.12 -0.73 -4.71
N ILE A 283 17.16 -0.61 -5.63
CA ILE A 283 17.21 -1.17 -6.98
C ILE A 283 17.14 -0.05 -8.02
N ASP A 284 18.04 -0.11 -8.99
CA ASP A 284 17.95 0.65 -10.23
C ASP A 284 17.22 -0.20 -11.27
N LEU A 285 15.97 0.14 -11.55
CA LEU A 285 15.04 -0.61 -12.40
C LEU A 285 15.41 -0.57 -13.89
N ASP A 286 16.28 0.35 -14.30
CA ASP A 286 16.76 0.41 -15.70
C ASP A 286 17.93 -0.55 -15.92
N SER A 287 18.83 -0.67 -14.94
CA SER A 287 20.00 -1.57 -15.04
C SER A 287 19.79 -2.94 -14.39
N GLY A 288 18.80 -3.08 -13.51
CA GLY A 288 18.60 -4.25 -12.65
C GLY A 288 19.62 -4.37 -11.51
N SER A 289 20.49 -3.37 -11.32
CA SER A 289 21.50 -3.44 -10.26
C SER A 289 20.91 -3.11 -8.89
N THR A 290 21.42 -3.78 -7.87
CA THR A 290 20.98 -3.61 -6.48
C THR A 290 22.13 -3.20 -5.57
N ARG A 291 21.79 -2.42 -4.55
CA ARG A 291 22.66 -2.07 -3.42
C ARG A 291 21.87 -2.33 -2.15
N THR A 292 22.46 -3.04 -1.21
CA THR A 292 21.75 -3.48 -0.01
C THR A 292 22.56 -3.13 1.23
N TRP A 293 21.87 -2.60 2.23
CA TRP A 293 22.40 -2.46 3.58
C TRP A 293 21.66 -3.37 4.54
N ASP A 294 22.43 -4.09 5.36
CA ASP A 294 21.94 -4.97 6.43
C ASP A 294 22.10 -4.25 7.78
N ALA A 295 21.01 -4.12 8.53
CA ALA A 295 20.98 -3.49 9.86
C ALA A 295 21.74 -4.30 10.94
N GLY A 296 22.23 -5.49 10.61
CA GLY A 296 22.95 -6.42 11.47
C GLY A 296 22.02 -7.42 12.14
N VAL A 297 22.60 -8.54 12.60
CA VAL A 297 21.88 -9.68 13.18
C VAL A 297 20.95 -9.26 14.32
N GLY A 298 19.70 -9.74 14.26
CA GLY A 298 18.67 -9.49 15.27
C GLY A 298 17.98 -8.12 15.17
N ASN A 299 18.48 -7.20 14.33
CA ASN A 299 17.85 -5.91 14.12
C ASN A 299 16.81 -5.99 12.99
N GLY A 300 15.76 -5.19 13.09
CA GLY A 300 14.71 -5.11 12.07
C GLY A 300 14.53 -3.68 11.57
N VAL A 301 14.22 -3.52 10.29
CA VAL A 301 13.97 -2.22 9.65
C VAL A 301 12.47 -2.02 9.42
N SER A 302 12.01 -0.77 9.54
CA SER A 302 10.69 -0.35 9.09
C SER A 302 10.67 -0.08 7.58
N GLU A 303 9.50 0.33 7.06
CA GLU A 303 9.39 1.00 5.77
C GLU A 303 10.42 2.15 5.64
N PRO A 304 11.19 2.22 4.53
CA PRO A 304 12.10 3.32 4.24
C PRO A 304 11.38 4.48 3.53
N VAL A 305 11.41 5.70 4.05
CA VAL A 305 10.80 6.88 3.43
C VAL A 305 11.84 7.67 2.64
N PHE A 306 11.60 7.92 1.36
CA PHE A 306 12.46 8.75 0.52
C PHE A 306 12.27 10.25 0.81
N VAL A 307 13.39 10.98 0.85
CA VAL A 307 13.44 12.43 1.04
C VAL A 307 14.34 13.03 -0.04
N PRO A 308 13.84 13.88 -0.95
CA PRO A 308 14.68 14.46 -2.00
C PRO A 308 15.71 15.43 -1.42
N ALA A 309 16.90 15.48 -2.01
CA ALA A 309 17.97 16.40 -1.58
C ALA A 309 17.52 17.87 -1.60
N CYS A 310 16.74 18.21 -2.63
CA CYS A 310 15.99 19.45 -2.76
C CYS A 310 14.86 19.24 -3.78
N GLY A 311 13.92 20.18 -3.89
CA GLY A 311 12.78 20.04 -4.81
C GLY A 311 13.16 19.83 -6.29
N GLY A 312 14.32 20.36 -6.72
CA GLY A 312 14.85 20.21 -8.08
C GLY A 312 15.93 19.13 -8.25
N ALA A 313 16.17 18.30 -7.24
CA ALA A 313 17.15 17.22 -7.34
C ALA A 313 16.71 16.20 -8.41
N ALA A 314 17.67 15.53 -9.05
CA ALA A 314 17.35 14.41 -9.94
C ALA A 314 16.64 13.29 -9.16
N GLU A 315 15.95 12.39 -9.88
CA GLU A 315 15.28 11.24 -9.30
C GLU A 315 16.26 10.42 -8.43
N GLY A 316 15.83 10.05 -7.23
CA GLY A 316 16.64 9.21 -6.34
C GLY A 316 17.81 9.92 -5.65
N VAL A 317 18.12 11.17 -6.02
CA VAL A 317 19.15 11.98 -5.33
C VAL A 317 18.55 12.56 -4.04
N GLY A 318 18.93 11.99 -2.92
CA GLY A 318 18.39 12.34 -1.62
C GLY A 318 18.77 11.35 -0.53
N TRP A 319 17.84 11.15 0.41
CA TRP A 319 18.04 10.32 1.59
C TRP A 319 16.89 9.34 1.77
N LEU A 320 17.17 8.28 2.53
CA LEU A 320 16.15 7.40 3.09
C LEU A 320 16.11 7.56 4.60
N LEU A 321 14.92 7.67 5.15
CA LEU A 321 14.65 7.60 6.57
C LEU A 321 14.04 6.25 6.92
N ALA A 322 14.59 5.53 7.89
CA ALA A 322 13.99 4.29 8.37
C ALA A 322 14.19 4.13 9.87
N THR A 323 13.20 3.57 10.55
CA THR A 323 13.35 3.17 11.94
C THR A 323 13.97 1.77 12.01
N VAL A 324 14.95 1.60 12.88
CA VAL A 324 15.64 0.32 13.10
C VAL A 324 15.42 -0.11 14.53
N TYR A 325 14.73 -1.23 14.74
CA TYR A 325 14.68 -1.86 16.05
C TYR A 325 16.00 -2.55 16.34
N LYS A 326 16.63 -2.20 17.48
CA LYS A 326 17.90 -2.75 17.94
C LYS A 326 17.64 -3.79 19.02
N HIS A 327 17.76 -5.08 18.69
CA HIS A 327 17.37 -6.15 19.62
C HIS A 327 18.19 -6.18 20.92
N GLU A 328 19.51 -6.00 20.84
CA GLU A 328 20.38 -6.00 22.02
C GLU A 328 20.09 -4.81 22.95
N ALA A 329 19.90 -3.61 22.38
CA ALA A 329 19.62 -2.40 23.13
C ALA A 329 18.15 -2.29 23.59
N LYS A 330 17.24 -3.06 22.97
CA LYS A 330 15.77 -2.99 23.17
C LYS A 330 15.22 -1.58 22.95
N SER A 331 15.85 -0.82 22.07
CA SER A 331 15.46 0.53 21.65
C SER A 331 15.36 0.59 20.13
N SER A 332 14.96 1.75 19.59
CA SER A 332 14.97 1.99 18.15
C SER A 332 15.87 3.17 17.79
N ASP A 333 16.45 3.13 16.60
CA ASP A 333 17.16 4.26 15.99
C ASP A 333 16.36 4.76 14.78
N LEU A 334 16.39 6.07 14.50
CA LEU A 334 16.03 6.59 13.18
C LEU A 334 17.33 6.77 12.39
N VAL A 335 17.49 6.02 11.31
CA VAL A 335 18.67 6.09 10.44
C VAL A 335 18.40 6.96 9.23
N VAL A 336 19.45 7.64 8.76
CA VAL A 336 19.46 8.38 7.50
C VAL A 336 20.48 7.73 6.59
N LEU A 337 20.04 7.22 5.45
CA LEU A 337 20.92 6.64 4.43
C LEU A 337 21.05 7.59 3.24
N ASN A 338 22.19 7.55 2.55
CA ASN A 338 22.29 8.10 1.21
C ASN A 338 21.48 7.19 0.26
N ALA A 339 20.44 7.72 -0.38
CA ALA A 339 19.55 6.92 -1.22
C ALA A 339 20.29 6.28 -2.42
N GLU A 340 21.33 6.93 -2.94
CA GLU A 340 22.11 6.38 -4.06
C GLU A 340 23.15 5.35 -3.59
N ALA A 341 23.52 5.32 -2.32
CA ALA A 341 24.62 4.50 -1.80
C ALA A 341 24.22 3.81 -0.49
N VAL A 342 23.04 3.18 -0.47
CA VAL A 342 22.49 2.60 0.76
C VAL A 342 23.44 1.61 1.43
N ASN A 343 24.21 0.85 0.64
CA ASN A 343 25.18 -0.16 1.09
C ASN A 343 26.34 0.41 1.92
N ASP A 344 26.59 1.71 1.87
CA ASP A 344 27.59 2.38 2.72
C ASP A 344 27.11 2.50 4.17
N GLY A 345 25.82 2.20 4.42
CA GLY A 345 25.16 2.30 5.70
C GLY A 345 24.70 3.73 6.03
N PRO A 346 24.22 3.95 7.27
CA PRO A 346 23.69 5.23 7.68
C PRO A 346 24.76 6.34 7.68
N ILE A 347 24.48 7.46 7.03
CA ILE A 347 25.28 8.68 7.12
C ILE A 347 25.00 9.46 8.41
N ALA A 348 23.85 9.20 9.03
CA ALA A 348 23.49 9.67 10.36
C ALA A 348 22.58 8.66 11.08
N THR A 349 22.60 8.71 12.41
CA THR A 349 21.76 7.87 13.27
C THR A 349 21.29 8.69 14.45
N ILE A 350 19.96 8.85 14.57
CA ILE A 350 19.31 9.45 15.73
C ILE A 350 18.92 8.32 16.67
N ARG A 351 19.55 8.27 17.84
CA ARG A 351 19.31 7.22 18.83
C ARG A 351 18.12 7.59 19.70
N LEU A 352 17.15 6.68 19.82
CA LEU A 352 16.03 6.85 20.75
C LEU A 352 16.32 6.05 22.02
N ASP A 353 15.82 6.55 23.14
CA ASP A 353 15.95 5.94 24.46
C ASP A 353 14.86 4.90 24.76
N HIS A 354 13.97 4.66 23.79
CA HIS A 354 12.86 3.73 23.90
C HIS A 354 12.66 2.96 22.59
N ARG A 355 11.84 1.90 22.68
CA ARG A 355 11.41 1.12 21.53
C ARG A 355 10.26 1.82 20.83
N ILE A 356 10.42 2.07 19.54
CA ILE A 356 9.31 2.29 18.61
C ILE A 356 8.82 0.91 18.15
N PRO A 357 7.55 0.52 18.40
CA PRO A 357 7.00 -0.73 17.88
C PRO A 357 7.06 -0.77 16.35
N PHE A 358 7.07 -1.96 15.76
CA PHE A 358 6.88 -2.08 14.32
C PHE A 358 5.53 -1.48 13.95
N GLY A 359 5.58 -0.41 13.15
CA GLY A 359 4.42 0.24 12.58
C GLY A 359 4.15 -0.23 11.16
N PHE A 360 3.39 0.58 10.44
CA PHE A 360 3.03 0.35 9.05
C PHE A 360 3.65 1.44 8.17
N HIS A 361 2.88 2.45 7.75
CA HIS A 361 3.31 3.43 6.76
C HIS A 361 3.55 4.83 7.31
N GLY A 362 4.53 5.52 6.74
CA GLY A 362 4.84 6.92 7.01
C GLY A 362 5.11 7.74 5.75
N SER A 363 4.89 9.04 5.83
CA SER A 363 5.11 9.98 4.72
C SER A 363 6.11 11.08 5.10
N TRP A 364 6.85 11.55 4.10
CA TRP A 364 7.64 12.77 4.23
C TRP A 364 6.83 13.97 3.73
N ARG A 365 6.81 15.04 4.52
CA ARG A 365 6.25 16.34 4.12
C ARG A 365 7.40 17.35 4.01
N PRO A 366 7.69 17.89 2.83
CA PRO A 366 8.58 19.05 2.70
C PRO A 366 8.06 20.24 3.54
N ASN A 367 8.98 21.10 3.99
CA ASN A 367 8.62 22.24 4.85
C ASN A 367 7.66 23.23 4.16
#